data_AF-A0A6A0A087-F1
#
_entry.id   AF-A0A6A0A087-F1
#
_cell.length_a   1.000
_cell.length_b   1.000
_cell.length_c   1.000
_cell.angle_alpha   90.00
_cell.angle_beta   90.00
_cell.angle_gamma   90.00
#
_symmetry.space_group_name_H-M   'P 1'
#
loop_
_entity.id
_entity.type
_entity.pdbx_description
1 polymer ?
#
loop_
_entity_poly.entity_id
_entity_poly.type
_entity_poly.pdbx_seq_one_letter_code
_entity_poly.pdbx_strand_id
1 'polypeptide(L)'
;VFKGPFIAAGGYKRESGIKAVSSGHSDLVAFGRIWIANPDLPTRFLLNAPLNRYNRDTFYTPGMEGYTDYPTLEQAQATAA
;
A
#
# COMPACT_ATOMS: atom_id res chain seq x y z
N VAL A 1 -28.92 -8.73 3.77
CA VAL A 1 -27.51 -8.86 3.32
C VAL A 1 -27.27 -7.87 2.20
N PHE A 2 -26.16 -7.12 2.25
CA PHE A 2 -25.80 -6.13 1.23
C PHE A 2 -25.48 -6.79 -0.12
N LYS A 3 -25.74 -6.10 -1.24
CA LYS A 3 -25.66 -6.64 -2.62
C LYS A 3 -24.85 -5.79 -3.60
N GLY A 4 -24.33 -4.65 -3.16
CA GLY A 4 -23.45 -3.81 -3.99
C GLY A 4 -21.98 -4.18 -3.84
N PRO A 5 -21.09 -3.46 -4.53
CA PRO A 5 -19.64 -3.62 -4.36
C PRO A 5 -19.20 -3.38 -2.92
N PHE A 6 -18.40 -4.29 -2.39
CA PHE A 6 -17.87 -4.25 -1.04
C PHE A 6 -16.36 -4.04 -1.04
N ILE A 7 -15.93 -2.97 -0.36
CA ILE A 7 -14.50 -2.66 -0.17
C ILE A 7 -14.11 -3.06 1.24
N ALA A 8 -13.19 -4.02 1.37
CA ALA A 8 -12.60 -4.38 2.65
C ALA A 8 -11.37 -3.52 2.95
N ALA A 9 -11.16 -3.20 4.22
CA ALA A 9 -10.00 -2.43 4.67
C ALA A 9 -9.57 -2.91 6.06
N GLY A 10 -8.28 -2.71 6.39
CA GLY A 10 -7.76 -2.98 7.73
C GLY A 10 -6.72 -4.11 7.78
N GLY A 11 -5.44 -3.75 7.69
CA GLY A 11 -4.33 -4.69 7.94
C GLY A 11 -4.03 -5.67 6.81
N TYR A 12 -4.66 -5.52 5.64
CA TYR A 12 -4.34 -6.31 4.46
C TYR A 12 -2.89 -6.14 4.02
N LYS A 13 -2.31 -7.25 3.58
CA LYS A 13 -1.05 -7.35 2.83
C LYS A 13 -1.40 -7.78 1.41
N ARG A 14 -0.39 -7.84 0.52
CA ARG A 14 -0.58 -8.31 -0.86
C ARG A 14 -1.31 -9.66 -0.92
N GLU A 15 -0.81 -10.66 -0.20
CA GLU A 15 -1.32 -12.03 -0.25
C GLU A 15 -2.72 -12.14 0.34
N SER A 16 -2.97 -11.48 1.48
CA SER A 16 -4.30 -11.49 2.10
C SER A 16 -5.33 -10.68 1.30
N GLY A 17 -4.90 -9.62 0.61
CA GLY A 17 -5.75 -8.85 -0.30
C GLY A 17 -6.14 -9.65 -1.54
N ILE A 18 -5.18 -10.32 -2.17
CA ILE A 18 -5.44 -11.24 -3.29
C ILE A 18 -6.43 -12.32 -2.85
N LYS A 19 -6.22 -12.93 -1.68
CA LYS A 19 -7.12 -13.96 -1.14
C LYS A 19 -8.54 -13.44 -0.93
N ALA A 20 -8.69 -12.22 -0.40
CA ALA A 20 -10.01 -11.65 -0.12
C ALA A 20 -10.82 -11.43 -1.41
N VAL A 21 -10.17 -10.97 -2.47
CA VAL A 21 -10.82 -10.79 -3.78
C VAL A 21 -11.09 -12.12 -4.46
N SER A 22 -10.10 -13.02 -4.51
CA SER A 22 -10.25 -14.31 -5.21
C SER A 22 -11.25 -15.26 -4.54
N SER A 23 -11.47 -15.14 -3.23
CA SER A 23 -12.48 -15.92 -2.51
C SER A 23 -13.89 -15.31 -2.54
N GLY A 24 -14.08 -14.15 -3.17
CA GLY A 24 -15.35 -13.41 -3.14
C GLY A 24 -15.72 -12.83 -1.77
N HIS A 25 -14.75 -12.68 -0.86
CA HIS A 25 -14.98 -12.06 0.45
C HIS A 25 -15.20 -10.54 0.32
N SER A 26 -14.54 -9.92 -0.65
CA SER A 26 -14.69 -8.51 -0.99
C SER A 26 -14.41 -8.28 -2.48
N ASP A 27 -15.05 -7.29 -3.09
CA ASP A 27 -14.78 -6.93 -4.48
C ASP A 27 -13.49 -6.12 -4.62
N LEU A 28 -13.18 -5.28 -3.62
CA LEU A 28 -11.95 -4.48 -3.57
C LEU A 28 -11.32 -4.49 -2.18
N VAL A 29 -10.03 -4.17 -2.12
CA VAL A 29 -9.28 -3.99 -0.87
C VAL A 29 -8.62 -2.62 -0.85
N ALA A 30 -8.87 -1.86 0.22
CA ALA A 30 -8.23 -0.58 0.48
C ALA A 30 -7.01 -0.73 1.39
N PHE A 31 -5.94 -0.01 1.07
CA PHE A 31 -4.70 0.00 1.85
C PHE A 31 -4.36 1.44 2.27
N GLY A 32 -4.15 1.66 3.57
CA GLY A 32 -3.80 2.97 4.13
C GLY A 32 -2.31 3.10 4.41
N ARG A 33 -1.86 2.58 5.58
CA ARG A 33 -0.48 2.71 6.08
C ARG A 33 0.61 2.37 5.07
N ILE A 34 0.44 1.29 4.31
CA ILE A 34 1.44 0.91 3.30
C ILE A 34 1.38 1.81 2.06
N TRP A 35 0.22 2.41 1.75
CA TRP A 35 0.11 3.35 0.64
C TRP A 35 0.76 4.69 0.97
N ILE A 36 0.69 5.14 2.23
CA ILE A 36 1.43 6.34 2.70
C ILE A 36 2.91 6.25 2.32
N ALA A 37 3.54 5.09 2.56
CA ALA A 37 4.97 4.91 2.32
C ALA A 37 5.34 4.47 0.90
N ASN A 38 4.37 4.04 0.09
CA ASN A 38 4.63 3.43 -1.22
C ASN A 38 3.75 4.13 -2.27
N PRO A 39 4.21 5.27 -2.84
CA PRO A 39 3.41 6.03 -3.82
C PRO A 39 3.07 5.20 -5.07
N ASP A 40 3.87 4.16 -5.35
CA ASP A 40 3.76 3.22 -6.45
C ASP A 40 3.31 1.82 -5.99
N LEU A 41 2.51 1.72 -4.91
CA LEU A 41 2.07 0.45 -4.32
C LEU A 41 1.49 -0.56 -5.35
N PRO A 42 0.64 -0.15 -6.32
CA PRO A 42 0.13 -1.09 -7.34
C PRO A 42 1.24 -1.76 -8.14
N THR A 43 2.26 -1.00 -8.56
CA THR A 43 3.42 -1.51 -9.29
C THR A 43 4.21 -2.49 -8.44
N ARG A 44 4.43 -2.16 -7.16
CA ARG A 44 5.12 -3.07 -6.23
C ARG A 44 4.35 -4.36 -6.02
N PHE A 45 3.03 -4.31 -5.92
CA PHE A 45 2.20 -5.52 -5.83
C PHE A 45 2.23 -6.35 -7.11
N LEU A 46 2.18 -5.72 -8.28
CA LEU A 46 2.27 -6.40 -9.57
C LEU A 46 3.60 -7.17 -9.69
N LEU A 47 4.71 -6.51 -9.36
CA LEU A 47 6.06 -7.07 -9.46
C LEU A 47 6.47 -7.93 -8.27
N ASN A 48 5.63 -8.02 -7.23
CA ASN A 48 6.00 -8.58 -5.93
C ASN A 48 7.30 -7.98 -5.36
N ALA A 49 7.47 -6.67 -5.54
CA ALA A 49 8.66 -5.94 -5.12
C ALA A 49 8.64 -5.60 -3.63
N PRO A 50 9.81 -5.32 -3.01
CA PRO A 50 9.89 -4.84 -1.64
C PRO A 50 9.07 -3.57 -1.42
N LEU A 51 8.45 -3.44 -0.24
CA LEU A 51 7.73 -2.24 0.17
C LEU A 51 8.61 -1.38 1.08
N ASN A 52 8.51 -0.06 0.90
CA ASN A 52 9.01 0.90 1.88
C ASN A 52 8.30 0.70 3.22
N ARG A 53 9.04 0.87 4.31
CA ARG A 53 8.47 0.89 5.66
C ARG A 53 7.86 2.25 5.93
N TYR A 54 6.63 2.27 6.42
CA TYR A 54 6.01 3.51 6.89
C TYR A 54 6.62 3.94 8.22
N ASN A 55 6.79 5.25 8.39
CA ASN A 55 7.11 5.89 9.66
C ASN A 55 5.81 6.39 10.30
N ARG A 56 5.46 5.90 11.50
CA ARG A 56 4.24 6.31 12.20
C ARG A 56 4.38 7.67 12.87
N ASP A 57 5.60 8.06 13.22
CA ASP A 57 5.86 9.28 13.98
C ASP A 57 5.61 10.52 13.10
N THR A 58 5.64 10.35 11.78
CA THR A 58 5.43 11.42 10.78
C THR A 58 4.03 11.44 10.17
N PHE A 59 3.09 10.59 10.62
CA PHE A 59 1.74 10.56 10.03
C PHE A 59 0.95 11.85 10.23
N TYR A 60 1.22 12.55 11.33
CA TYR A 60 0.49 13.74 11.74
C TYR A 60 1.44 14.87 12.11
N THR A 61 2.46 15.07 11.26
CA THR A 61 3.44 16.15 11.41
C THR A 61 3.33 17.12 10.22
N PRO A 62 3.59 18.42 10.42
CA PRO A 62 3.70 19.34 9.30
C PRO A 62 4.99 19.09 8.51
N GLY A 63 4.98 19.41 7.21
CA GLY A 63 6.16 19.31 6.35
C GLY A 63 6.12 18.14 5.37
N MET A 64 7.24 17.93 4.67
CA MET A 64 7.34 16.90 3.62
C MET A 64 7.74 15.52 4.15
N GLU A 65 8.39 15.49 5.31
CA GLU A 65 8.97 14.27 5.89
C GLU A 65 7.89 13.23 6.18
N GLY A 66 8.03 12.05 5.59
CA GLY A 66 7.06 10.97 5.69
C GLY A 66 5.71 11.27 5.04
N TYR A 67 5.68 12.20 4.07
CA TYR A 67 4.48 12.54 3.30
C TYR A 67 4.73 12.47 1.78
N THR A 68 5.65 13.29 1.26
CA THR A 68 5.95 13.37 -0.20
C THR A 68 7.34 12.87 -0.56
N ASP A 69 8.13 12.45 0.42
CA ASP A 69 9.55 12.09 0.28
C ASP A 69 9.82 10.58 0.27
N TYR A 70 8.79 9.74 0.36
CA TYR A 70 8.94 8.30 0.18
C TYR A 70 9.34 7.98 -1.28
N PRO A 71 10.41 7.20 -1.51
CA PRO A 71 10.88 6.92 -2.86
C PRO A 71 9.98 5.92 -3.59
N THR A 72 9.82 6.09 -4.90
CA THR A 72 9.30 5.03 -5.79
C THR A 72 10.28 3.85 -5.85
N LEU A 73 9.84 2.71 -6.39
CA LEU A 73 10.70 1.54 -6.60
C LEU A 73 11.92 1.88 -7.46
N GLU A 74 11.71 2.67 -8.52
CA GLU A 74 12.76 3.14 -9.42
C GLU A 74 13.79 4.02 -8.68
N GLN A 75 13.33 5.00 -7.89
CA GLN A 75 14.20 5.89 -7.13
C GLN A 75 15.02 5.11 -6.07
N ALA A 76 14.39 4.16 -5.38
CA ALA A 76 15.06 3.31 -4.40
C ALA A 76 16.13 2.42 -5.03
N GLN A 77 15.91 1.92 -6.25
CA GLN A 77 16.89 1.14 -7.00
C GLN A 77 18.05 2.00 -7.52
N ALA A 78 17.77 3.21 -8.01
CA ALA A 78 18.79 4.13 -8.50
C ALA A 78 19.77 4.59 -7.41
N THR A 79 19.32 4.64 -6.15
CA THR A 79 20.19 5.00 -5.00
C THR A 79 21.03 3.82 -4.50
N ALA A 80 20.65 2.59 -4.84
CA ALA A 80 21.35 1.37 -4.44
C ALA A 80 22.43 0.92 -5.43
N ALA A 81 22.50 1.55 -6.61
CA ALA A 81 23.49 1.32 -7.66
C ALA A 81 24.70 2.25 -7.51
#